data_AF-A0A5N6NWQ5-F1
#
_entry.id   AF-A0A5N6NWQ5-F1
#
_cell.length_a   1.000
_cell.length_b   1.000
_cell.length_c   1.000
_cell.angle_alpha   90.00
_cell.angle_beta   90.00
_cell.angle_gamma   90.00
#
_symmetry.space_group_name_H-M   'P 1'
#
loop_
_entity.id
_entity.type
_entity.pdbx_description
1 polymer ?
#
loop_
_entity_poly.entity_id
_entity_poly.type
_entity_poly.pdbx_seq_one_letter_code
_entity_poly.pdbx_strand_id
1 'polypeptide(L)'
;MNYNQNPSTQLLAQMFWVIQKQDWYQPDVYLYKDLIIALSKSKKMDEAMKLWENMKQSPDPPDELPFRILLKGLLPHPLLRNKVKQDFEEIFPDQSIYDPPEEIFGLR
;
A
#
# COMPACT_ATOMS: atom_id res chain seq x y z
N MET A 1 14.36 -2.32 -13.88
CA MET A 1 13.15 -2.57 -14.69
C MET A 1 12.09 -1.56 -14.29
N ASN A 2 11.56 -0.81 -15.26
CA ASN A 2 10.61 0.28 -15.02
C ASN A 2 9.21 -0.31 -14.94
N TYR A 3 8.69 -0.53 -13.72
CA TYR A 3 7.36 -1.11 -13.46
C TYR A 3 6.18 -0.20 -13.87
N ASN A 4 6.46 0.99 -14.40
CA ASN A 4 5.44 1.96 -14.73
C ASN A 4 4.69 1.52 -15.99
N GLN A 5 3.41 1.21 -15.80
CA GLN A 5 2.47 0.74 -16.82
C GLN A 5 2.73 -0.67 -17.35
N ASN A 6 3.11 -1.62 -16.48
CA ASN A 6 3.12 -3.02 -16.85
C ASN A 6 1.66 -3.54 -16.90
N PRO A 7 1.13 -3.97 -18.07
CA PRO A 7 -0.19 -4.59 -18.16
C PRO A 7 -0.37 -5.75 -17.19
N SER A 8 0.72 -6.44 -16.85
CA SER A 8 0.73 -7.52 -15.88
C SER A 8 0.35 -7.07 -14.47
N THR A 9 0.71 -5.85 -14.03
CA THR A 9 0.31 -5.35 -12.70
C THR A 9 -1.19 -5.11 -12.62
N GLN A 10 -1.77 -4.51 -13.66
CA GLN A 10 -3.20 -4.26 -13.68
C GLN A 10 -3.99 -5.57 -13.73
N LEU A 11 -3.52 -6.54 -14.51
CA LEU A 11 -4.08 -7.87 -14.53
C LEU A 11 -3.96 -8.56 -13.17
N LEU A 12 -2.80 -8.48 -12.51
CA LEU A 12 -2.60 -9.05 -11.17
C LEU A 12 -3.56 -8.42 -10.14
N ALA A 13 -3.75 -7.10 -10.16
CA ALA A 13 -4.71 -6.43 -9.29
C ALA A 13 -6.16 -6.88 -9.56
N GLN A 14 -6.54 -7.08 -10.82
CA GLN A 14 -7.86 -7.60 -11.17
C GLN A 14 -8.04 -9.07 -10.75
N MET A 15 -7.03 -9.90 -11.01
CA MET A 15 -7.03 -11.31 -10.62
C MET A 15 -7.09 -11.44 -9.10
N PHE A 16 -6.36 -10.61 -8.35
CA PHE A 16 -6.36 -10.58 -6.89
C PHE A 16 -7.79 -10.57 -6.33
N TRP A 17 -8.64 -9.64 -6.77
CA TRP A 17 -10.02 -9.52 -6.28
C TRP A 17 -10.92 -10.73 -6.62
N VAL A 18 -10.56 -11.48 -7.66
CA VAL A 18 -11.25 -12.71 -8.07
C VAL A 18 -10.78 -13.90 -7.25
N ILE A 19 -9.47 -14.09 -7.12
CA ILE A 19 -8.86 -15.25 -6.47
C ILE A 19 -8.95 -15.18 -4.94
N GLN A 20 -8.93 -13.99 -4.33
CA GLN A 20 -9.09 -13.81 -2.88
C GLN A 20 -10.41 -14.39 -2.33
N LYS A 21 -11.42 -14.58 -3.20
CA LYS A 21 -12.74 -15.12 -2.81
C LYS A 21 -12.75 -16.64 -2.75
N GLN A 22 -11.65 -17.29 -3.15
CA GLN A 22 -11.54 -18.74 -3.17
C GLN A 22 -11.02 -19.22 -1.82
N ASP A 23 -11.71 -20.20 -1.23
CA ASP A 23 -11.38 -20.72 0.11
C ASP A 23 -9.95 -21.32 0.21
N TRP A 24 -9.41 -21.78 -0.92
CA TRP A 24 -8.07 -22.36 -1.00
C TRP A 24 -6.96 -21.33 -1.16
N TYR A 25 -7.30 -20.06 -1.41
CA TYR A 25 -6.32 -19.03 -1.70
C TYR A 25 -6.14 -18.08 -0.52
N GLN A 26 -4.92 -18.04 0.01
CA GLN A 26 -4.49 -17.08 1.01
C GLN A 26 -3.48 -16.14 0.35
N PRO A 27 -3.82 -14.86 0.16
CA PRO A 27 -2.86 -13.92 -0.42
C PRO A 27 -1.71 -13.68 0.54
N ASP A 28 -0.48 -13.82 0.05
CA ASP A 28 0.70 -13.56 0.87
C ASP A 28 0.98 -12.06 1.04
N VAL A 29 1.70 -11.73 2.11
CA VAL A 29 2.13 -10.36 2.44
C VAL A 29 2.95 -9.72 1.31
N TYR A 30 3.68 -10.53 0.53
CA TYR A 30 4.54 -10.09 -0.56
C TYR A 30 3.73 -9.59 -1.77
N LEU A 31 2.63 -10.26 -2.11
CA LEU A 31 1.73 -9.88 -3.19
C LEU A 31 1.05 -8.55 -2.90
N TYR A 32 0.54 -8.36 -1.68
CA TYR A 32 -0.03 -7.08 -1.27
C TYR A 32 0.99 -5.95 -1.43
N LYS A 33 2.20 -6.17 -0.93
CA LYS A 33 3.30 -5.21 -1.03
C LYS A 33 3.62 -4.87 -2.49
N ASP A 34 3.76 -5.87 -3.36
CA ASP A 34 4.07 -5.66 -4.77
C ASP A 34 2.96 -4.90 -5.51
N LEU A 35 1.69 -5.23 -5.24
CA LEU A 35 0.54 -4.54 -5.80
C LEU A 35 0.46 -3.09 -5.30
N ILE A 36 0.64 -2.84 -4.00
CA ILE A 36 0.65 -1.49 -3.42
C ILE A 36 1.78 -0.65 -4.03
N ILE A 37 2.99 -1.20 -4.17
CA ILE A 37 4.13 -0.53 -4.84
C ILE A 37 3.75 -0.14 -6.27
N ALA A 38 3.22 -1.09 -7.02
CA ALA A 38 3.01 -0.91 -8.45
C ALA A 38 1.82 0.03 -8.75
N LEU A 39 0.76 -0.02 -7.95
CA LEU A 39 -0.36 0.94 -8.00
C LEU A 39 0.09 2.33 -7.57
N SER A 40 0.90 2.44 -6.50
CA SER A 40 1.46 3.73 -6.05
C SER A 40 2.30 4.38 -7.15
N LYS A 41 3.20 3.62 -7.78
CA LYS A 41 4.00 4.08 -8.94
C LYS A 41 3.14 4.47 -10.15
N SER A 42 1.99 3.83 -10.31
CA SER A 42 1.01 4.14 -11.37
C SER A 42 0.04 5.27 -10.99
N LYS A 43 0.25 5.95 -9.86
CA LYS A 43 -0.61 7.02 -9.32
C LYS A 43 -2.07 6.59 -9.04
N LYS A 44 -2.29 5.29 -8.82
CA LYS A 44 -3.60 4.71 -8.51
C LYS A 44 -3.78 4.53 -7.01
N MET A 45 -3.68 5.62 -6.26
CA MET A 45 -3.66 5.56 -4.79
C MET A 45 -4.98 5.06 -4.19
N ASP A 46 -6.12 5.29 -4.84
CA ASP A 46 -7.41 4.76 -4.41
C ASP A 46 -7.44 3.22 -4.45
N GLU A 47 -6.88 2.61 -5.49
CA GLU A 47 -6.76 1.15 -5.60
C GLU A 47 -5.75 0.61 -4.57
N ALA A 48 -4.63 1.32 -4.37
CA ALA A 48 -3.61 0.95 -3.38
C ALA A 48 -4.17 0.97 -1.94
N MET A 49 -5.00 1.96 -1.60
CA MET A 49 -5.64 2.03 -0.29
C MET A 49 -6.66 0.91 -0.06
N LYS A 50 -7.38 0.45 -1.09
CA LYS A 50 -8.27 -0.71 -0.96
C LYS A 50 -7.50 -1.98 -0.63
N LEU A 51 -6.36 -2.20 -1.29
CA LEU A 51 -5.48 -3.33 -0.97
C LEU A 51 -4.89 -3.19 0.43
N TRP A 52 -4.56 -1.98 0.87
CA TRP A 52 -4.10 -1.72 2.23
C TRP A 52 -5.13 -2.13 3.28
N GLU A 53 -6.39 -1.68 3.16
CA GLU A 53 -7.43 -2.10 4.11
C GLU A 53 -7.66 -3.61 4.13
N ASN A 54 -7.55 -4.25 2.96
CA ASN A 54 -7.70 -5.68 2.86
C ASN A 54 -6.52 -6.45 3.47
N MET A 55 -5.29 -5.95 3.28
CA MET A 55 -4.07 -6.49 3.90
C MET A 55 -4.15 -6.45 5.42
N LYS A 56 -4.69 -5.37 6.01
CA LYS A 56 -4.88 -5.27 7.48
C LYS A 56 -5.85 -6.30 8.05
N GLN A 57 -6.73 -6.87 7.23
CA GLN A 57 -7.67 -7.93 7.62
C GLN A 57 -7.07 -9.33 7.40
N SER A 58 -5.88 -9.42 6.80
CA SER A 58 -5.16 -10.67 6.62
C SER A 58 -4.71 -11.22 7.98
N PRO A 59 -4.65 -12.54 8.18
CA PRO A 59 -4.06 -13.13 9.38
C PRO A 59 -2.59 -12.77 9.57
N ASP A 60 -1.88 -12.45 8.48
CA ASP A 60 -0.49 -12.05 8.51
C ASP A 60 -0.35 -10.53 8.69
N PRO A 61 0.39 -10.06 9.71
CA PRO A 61 0.56 -8.63 9.95
C PRO A 61 1.35 -7.96 8.82
N PRO A 62 1.03 -6.71 8.45
CA PRO A 62 1.75 -5.99 7.42
C PRO A 62 3.16 -5.56 7.86
N ASP A 63 4.13 -5.64 6.96
CA ASP A 63 5.47 -5.08 7.15
C ASP A 63 5.46 -3.53 7.18
N GLU A 64 6.55 -2.91 7.64
CA GLU A 64 6.73 -1.45 7.62
C GLU A 64 6.79 -0.86 6.19
N LEU A 65 7.33 -1.62 5.23
CA LEU A 65 7.61 -1.08 3.89
C LEU A 65 6.35 -0.56 3.16
N PRO A 66 5.22 -1.31 3.10
CA PRO A 66 3.94 -0.79 2.59
C PRO A 66 3.57 0.60 3.11
N PHE A 67 3.74 0.88 4.40
CA PHE A 67 3.43 2.19 4.98
C PHE A 67 4.29 3.29 4.39
N ARG A 68 5.61 3.08 4.30
CA ARG A 68 6.54 4.07 3.72
C ARG A 68 6.19 4.42 2.28
N ILE A 69 5.75 3.42 1.51
CA ILE A 69 5.30 3.60 0.12
C ILE A 69 4.00 4.40 0.07
N LEU A 70 3.02 4.05 0.91
CA LEU A 70 1.74 4.74 0.99
C LEU A 70 1.92 6.19 1.44
N LEU A 71 2.67 6.46 2.51
CA LEU A 71 2.93 7.82 3.01
C LEU A 71 3.58 8.73 1.96
N LYS A 72 4.47 8.16 1.12
CA LYS A 72 5.07 8.87 -0.01
C LYS A 72 4.06 9.10 -1.13
N GLY A 73 3.28 8.09 -1.51
CA GLY A 73 2.29 8.20 -2.59
C GLY A 73 1.11 9.11 -2.23
N LEU A 74 0.79 9.23 -0.94
CA LEU A 74 -0.32 10.02 -0.40
C LEU A 74 0.09 11.45 -0.02
N LEU A 75 1.26 11.94 -0.42
CA LEU A 75 1.63 13.35 -0.23
C LEU A 75 0.52 14.32 -0.73
N PRO A 76 -0.14 14.10 -1.88
CA PRO A 76 -1.26 14.94 -2.32
C PRO A 76 -2.59 14.68 -1.60
N HIS A 77 -2.65 13.70 -0.69
CA HIS A 77 -3.88 13.18 -0.07
C HIS A 77 -3.76 13.14 1.46
N PRO A 78 -3.75 14.29 2.16
CA PRO A 78 -3.41 14.39 3.58
C PRO A 78 -4.31 13.57 4.51
N LEU A 79 -5.60 13.42 4.17
CA LEU A 79 -6.54 12.62 4.97
C LEU A 79 -6.18 11.13 4.95
N LEU A 80 -5.91 10.58 3.76
CA LEU A 80 -5.51 9.18 3.60
C LEU A 80 -4.12 8.96 4.22
N ARG A 81 -3.23 9.94 4.08
CA ARG A 81 -1.89 9.90 4.67
C ARG A 81 -1.94 9.81 6.19
N ASN A 82 -2.76 10.64 6.84
CA ASN A 82 -2.94 10.60 8.29
C ASN A 82 -3.56 9.28 8.76
N LYS A 83 -4.49 8.72 7.99
CA LYS A 83 -5.02 7.39 8.27
C LYS A 83 -3.94 6.32 8.27
N VAL A 84 -3.04 6.31 7.27
CA VAL A 84 -1.93 5.33 7.20
C VAL A 84 -0.97 5.50 8.38
N LYS A 85 -0.76 6.72 8.89
CA LYS A 85 0.03 6.93 10.11
C LYS A 85 -0.65 6.36 11.34
N GLN A 86 -1.94 6.61 11.52
CA GLN A 86 -2.72 6.04 12.63
C GLN A 86 -2.70 4.50 12.57
N ASP A 87 -2.91 3.93 11.38
CA ASP A 87 -2.81 2.48 11.17
C ASP A 87 -1.42 1.96 11.59
N PHE A 88 -0.34 2.72 11.34
CA PHE A 88 1.02 2.32 11.75
C PHE A 88 1.19 2.33 13.26
N GLU A 89 0.76 3.40 13.93
CA GLU A 89 0.83 3.55 15.38
C GLU A 89 0.01 2.47 16.10
N GLU A 90 -1.13 2.06 15.53
CA GLU A 90 -1.96 0.97 16.05
C GLU A 90 -1.28 -0.39 15.91
N ILE A 91 -0.60 -0.65 14.79
CA ILE A 91 0.03 -1.94 14.49
C ILE A 91 1.40 -2.07 15.17
N PHE A 92 2.14 -0.96 15.31
CA PHE A 92 3.48 -0.90 15.88
C PHE A 92 3.57 0.17 16.98
N PRO A 93 2.91 -0.01 18.14
CA PRO A 93 2.81 1.02 19.18
C PRO A 93 4.16 1.45 19.77
N ASP A 94 5.16 0.57 19.72
CA ASP A 94 6.52 0.83 20.23
C ASP A 94 7.48 1.40 19.16
N GLN A 95 6.99 1.65 17.93
CA GLN A 95 7.80 2.18 16.83
C GLN A 95 7.29 3.53 16.36
N SER A 96 8.21 4.40 15.92
CA SER A 96 7.86 5.61 15.19
C SER A 96 8.14 5.41 13.72
N ILE A 97 7.15 5.67 12.86
CA ILE A 97 7.38 5.73 11.42
C ILE A 97 8.09 7.03 11.09
N TYR A 98 9.23 6.93 10.40
CA TYR A 98 9.89 8.11 9.87
C TYR A 98 8.96 8.78 8.86
N ASP A 99 8.42 9.94 9.24
CA ASP A 99 7.61 10.79 8.38
C ASP A 99 8.45 11.97 7.85
N PRO A 100 9.07 11.85 6.67
CA PRO A 100 9.90 12.92 6.13
C PRO A 100 9.06 14.18 5.88
N PRO A 101 9.51 15.38 6.32
CA PRO A 101 8.79 16.64 6.08
C PRO A 101 8.48 16.86 4.58
N GLU A 102 7.32 17.46 4.32
CA GLU A 102 6.75 17.68 2.99
C GLU A 102 7.69 18.49 2.08
N GLU A 103 8.51 19.35 2.67
CA GLU A 103 9.49 20.22 2.03
C GLU A 103 10.60 19.46 1.28
N ILE A 104 10.91 18.22 1.67
CA ILE A 104 12.00 17.44 1.07
C ILE A 104 11.61 16.90 -0.31
N PHE A 105 10.31 16.86 -0.64
CA PHE A 105 9.80 16.28 -1.90
C PHE A 105 9.53 17.30 -3.00
N GLY A 106 9.86 18.57 -2.80
CA GLY A 106 9.91 19.57 -3.87
C GLY A 106 8.57 19.82 -4.56
N LEU A 107 7.46 19.82 -3.83
CA LEU A 107 6.18 20.29 -4.35
C LEU A 107 6.19 21.84 -4.34
N ARG A 108 6.64 22.41 -5.45
CA ARG A 108 6.31 23.77 -5.91
C ARG A 108 5.26 23.69 -7.01
#